data_AF-A0A520M3Q5-F1
#
_entry.id   AF-A0A520M3Q5-F1
#
_cell.length_a   1.000
_cell.length_b   1.000
_cell.length_c   1.000
_cell.angle_alpha   90.00
_cell.angle_beta   90.00
_cell.angle_gamma   90.00
#
_symmetry.space_group_name_H-M   'P 1'
#
loop_
_entity.id
_entity.type
_entity.pdbx_description
1 polymer ?
#
loop_
_entity_poly.entity_id
_entity_poly.type
_entity_poly.pdbx_seq_one_letter_code
_entity_poly.pdbx_strand_id
1 'polypeptide(L)'
;MILAWIDVRPFLFVLGIPVIILLTFLGCALVKSKGRRFKSSIITLTLYVLLFGFFFYGPFIGQTKTREYMMSWEIKSPQLDGEANEGANIKVPEVIFSFIEFPEHFIGYYSSELADHLKKNAKEEVKALIEITSDYGNVRGYSVLEIAGVKSWPNVGSYSGISGSPLRSPWD
;
A
#
# COMPACT_ATOMS: atom_id res chain seq x y z
N MET A 1 -6.86 11.89 4.65
CA MET A 1 -6.74 12.46 3.29
C MET A 1 -7.16 11.39 2.29
N ILE A 2 -8.31 11.55 1.62
CA ILE A 2 -8.80 10.62 0.59
C ILE A 2 -8.23 11.09 -0.75
N LEU A 3 -6.93 10.88 -0.98
CA LEU A 3 -6.49 10.67 -2.35
C LEU A 3 -6.87 9.23 -2.67
N ALA A 4 -8.09 9.04 -3.16
CA ALA A 4 -8.49 7.79 -3.76
C ALA A 4 -7.42 7.47 -4.81
N TRP A 5 -6.67 6.40 -4.57
CA TRP A 5 -5.69 5.88 -5.50
C TRP A 5 -6.46 5.54 -6.79
N ILE A 6 -6.40 6.43 -7.78
CA ILE A 6 -7.07 6.19 -9.06
C ILE A 6 -6.34 5.01 -9.67
N ASP A 7 -7.04 3.89 -9.80
CA ASP A 7 -6.50 2.75 -10.53
C ASP A 7 -6.31 3.17 -11.99
N VAL A 8 -5.05 3.37 -12.38
CA VAL A 8 -4.68 3.81 -13.74
C VAL A 8 -4.74 2.67 -14.76
N ARG A 9 -4.81 1.41 -14.30
CA ARG A 9 -4.73 0.22 -15.16
C ARG A 9 -5.85 0.19 -16.22
N PRO A 10 -7.12 0.51 -15.93
CA PRO A 10 -8.16 0.56 -16.95
C PRO A 10 -7.88 1.60 -18.04
N PHE A 11 -7.32 2.75 -17.67
CA PHE A 11 -6.98 3.81 -18.64
C PHE A 11 -5.81 3.38 -19.54
N LEU A 12 -4.76 2.79 -18.96
CA LEU A 12 -3.65 2.21 -19.72
C LEU A 12 -4.14 1.11 -20.67
N PHE A 13 -5.06 0.28 -20.22
CA PHE A 13 -5.64 -0.77 -21.04
C PHE A 13 -6.34 -0.21 -22.28
N VAL A 14 -7.25 0.75 -22.09
CA VAL A 14 -8.05 1.35 -23.17
C VAL A 14 -7.17 2.14 -24.14
N LEU A 15 -6.21 2.92 -23.64
CA LEU A 15 -5.28 3.68 -24.49
C LEU A 15 -4.29 2.77 -25.24
N GLY A 16 -3.95 1.60 -24.70
CA GLY A 16 -3.07 0.64 -25.36
C GLY A 16 -3.70 -0.04 -26.59
N ILE A 17 -5.02 -0.20 -26.64
CA ILE A 17 -5.73 -0.84 -27.77
C ILE A 17 -5.45 -0.12 -29.11
N PRO A 18 -5.70 1.21 -29.27
CA PRO A 18 -5.44 1.89 -30.53
C PRO A 18 -3.95 1.88 -30.89
N VAL A 19 -3.05 1.94 -29.90
CA VAL A 19 -1.60 1.87 -30.12
C VAL A 19 -1.19 0.51 -30.70
N ILE A 20 -1.67 -0.60 -30.12
CA ILE A 20 -1.39 -1.95 -30.63
C ILE A 20 -1.97 -2.17 -32.02
N ILE A 21 -3.19 -1.68 -32.29
CA ILE A 21 -3.80 -1.74 -33.61
C ILE A 21 -2.97 -0.96 -34.64
N LEU A 22 -2.54 0.26 -34.30
CA LEU A 22 -1.70 1.10 -35.16
C LEU A 22 -0.35 0.42 -35.45
N LEU A 23 0.34 -0.09 -34.43
CA LEU A 23 1.61 -0.79 -34.56
C LEU A 23 1.47 -2.05 -35.43
N THR A 24 0.39 -2.81 -35.25
CA THR A 24 0.13 -4.00 -36.07
C THR A 24 -0.11 -3.62 -37.53
N PHE A 25 -0.84 -2.53 -37.79
CA PHE A 25 -1.10 -2.04 -39.13
C PHE A 25 0.18 -1.53 -39.82
N LEU A 26 1.01 -0.77 -39.09
CA LEU A 26 2.32 -0.30 -39.57
C LEU A 26 3.26 -1.47 -39.89
N GLY A 27 3.38 -2.45 -39.00
CA GLY A 27 4.19 -3.66 -39.24
C GLY A 27 3.72 -4.44 -40.46
N CYS A 28 2.40 -4.63 -40.63
CA CYS A 28 1.85 -5.29 -41.81
C CYS A 28 2.02 -4.48 -43.10
N ALA A 29 2.02 -3.14 -43.01
CA ALA A 29 2.27 -2.26 -44.15
C ALA A 29 3.71 -2.39 -44.66
N LEU A 30 4.69 -2.44 -43.74
CA LEU A 30 6.10 -2.67 -44.05
C LEU A 30 6.33 -4.02 -44.73
N VAL A 31 5.64 -5.06 -44.29
CA VAL A 31 5.75 -6.42 -44.85
C VAL A 31 4.94 -6.62 -46.16
N LYS A 32 4.28 -5.57 -46.68
CA LYS A 32 3.45 -5.59 -47.91
C LYS A 32 2.40 -6.70 -47.98
N SER A 33 1.96 -7.20 -46.82
CA SER A 33 0.96 -8.26 -46.73
C SER A 33 -0.43 -7.65 -46.52
N LYS A 34 -1.32 -7.73 -47.52
CA LYS A 34 -2.68 -7.15 -47.47
C LYS A 34 -3.74 -8.09 -46.87
N GLY A 35 -3.71 -9.40 -47.18
CA GLY A 35 -4.70 -10.37 -46.70
C GLY A 35 -4.49 -10.88 -45.27
N ARG A 36 -3.28 -10.73 -44.73
CA ARG A 36 -2.91 -11.21 -43.37
C ARG A 36 -3.17 -10.17 -42.27
N ARG A 37 -3.54 -8.94 -42.64
CA ARG A 37 -3.66 -7.79 -41.72
C ARG A 37 -4.71 -8.04 -40.63
N PHE A 38 -5.91 -8.46 -41.02
CA PHE A 38 -7.01 -8.67 -40.08
C PHE A 38 -6.73 -9.81 -39.09
N LYS A 39 -6.21 -10.94 -39.59
CA LYS A 39 -5.80 -12.07 -38.74
C LYS A 39 -4.67 -11.68 -37.78
N SER A 40 -3.70 -10.90 -38.26
CA SER A 40 -2.60 -10.40 -37.43
C SER A 40 -3.10 -9.48 -36.32
N SER A 41 -4.03 -8.55 -36.63
CA SER A 41 -4.62 -7.64 -35.65
C SER A 41 -5.43 -8.35 -34.57
N ILE A 42 -6.17 -9.41 -34.92
CA ILE A 42 -6.88 -10.22 -33.92
C ILE A 42 -5.88 -10.91 -32.99
N ILE A 43 -4.85 -11.57 -33.54
CA ILE A 43 -3.86 -12.29 -32.74
C ILE A 43 -3.11 -11.34 -31.82
N THR A 44 -2.67 -10.17 -32.32
CA THR A 44 -1.94 -9.20 -31.49
C THR A 44 -2.83 -8.60 -30.41
N LEU A 45 -4.11 -8.33 -30.71
CA LEU A 45 -5.07 -7.86 -29.71
C LEU A 45 -5.33 -8.93 -28.64
N THR A 46 -5.56 -10.18 -29.04
CA THR A 46 -5.74 -11.30 -28.09
C THR A 46 -4.51 -11.45 -27.20
N LEU A 47 -3.31 -11.43 -27.78
CA LEU A 47 -2.06 -11.50 -27.02
C LEU A 47 -1.93 -10.32 -26.05
N TYR A 48 -2.25 -9.11 -26.51
CA TYR A 48 -2.26 -7.92 -25.65
C TYR A 48 -3.20 -8.08 -24.46
N VAL A 49 -4.45 -8.52 -24.68
CA VAL A 49 -5.43 -8.72 -23.60
C VAL A 49 -4.94 -9.77 -22.60
N LEU A 50 -4.41 -10.90 -23.08
CA LEU A 50 -3.91 -11.97 -22.22
C LEU A 50 -2.70 -11.51 -21.39
N LEU A 51 -1.73 -10.86 -22.03
CA LEU A 51 -0.55 -10.34 -21.33
C LEU A 51 -0.94 -9.23 -20.35
N PHE A 52 -1.80 -8.29 -20.76
CA PHE A 52 -2.23 -7.21 -19.87
C PHE A 52 -2.98 -7.77 -18.65
N GLY A 53 -3.91 -8.71 -18.87
CA GLY A 53 -4.63 -9.38 -17.78
C GLY A 53 -3.67 -10.11 -16.83
N PHE A 54 -2.75 -10.90 -17.38
CA PHE A 54 -1.75 -11.62 -16.58
C PHE A 54 -0.84 -10.67 -15.80
N PHE A 55 -0.37 -9.58 -16.42
CA PHE A 55 0.59 -8.68 -15.79
C PHE A 55 -0.03 -7.63 -14.85
N PHE A 56 -1.30 -7.27 -15.02
CA PHE A 56 -1.92 -6.19 -14.23
C PHE A 56 -3.09 -6.64 -13.35
N TYR A 57 -3.57 -7.87 -13.53
CA TYR A 57 -4.63 -8.50 -12.72
C TYR A 57 -4.36 -9.98 -12.42
N GLY A 58 -3.17 -10.48 -12.73
CA GLY A 58 -2.83 -11.89 -12.58
C GLY A 58 -2.49 -12.29 -11.14
N PRO A 59 -2.02 -13.53 -10.97
CA PRO A 59 -1.90 -14.17 -9.66
C PRO A 59 -0.86 -13.54 -8.75
N PHE A 60 0.02 -12.67 -9.27
CA PHE A 60 1.11 -12.07 -8.49
C PHE A 60 0.75 -10.70 -7.90
N ILE A 61 -0.47 -10.21 -8.12
CA ILE A 61 -0.93 -8.90 -7.63
C ILE A 61 -1.84 -9.09 -6.43
N GLY A 62 -1.68 -8.25 -5.42
CA GLY A 62 -2.49 -8.25 -4.21
C GLY A 62 -2.21 -9.46 -3.32
N GLN A 63 -1.02 -10.05 -3.41
CA GLN A 63 -0.63 -11.16 -2.55
C GLN A 63 -0.49 -10.66 -1.12
N THR A 64 -1.29 -11.21 -0.20
CA THR A 64 -1.26 -10.84 1.21
C THR A 64 -0.48 -11.85 2.03
N LYS A 65 0.31 -11.36 2.98
CA LYS A 65 0.99 -12.17 3.99
C LYS A 65 0.85 -11.50 5.34
N THR A 66 0.38 -12.26 6.32
CA THR A 66 0.31 -11.78 7.71
C THR A 66 1.62 -12.08 8.43
N ARG A 67 2.11 -11.11 9.20
CA ARG A 67 3.28 -11.26 10.08
C ARG A 67 2.97 -10.63 11.44
N GLU A 68 3.53 -11.24 12.50
CA GLU A 68 3.51 -10.68 13.84
C GLU A 68 4.79 -9.88 14.08
N TYR A 69 4.67 -8.70 14.69
CA TYR A 69 5.78 -7.88 15.14
C TYR A 69 5.65 -7.58 16.62
N MET A 70 6.76 -7.64 17.33
CA MET A 70 6.87 -7.05 18.65
C MET A 70 7.16 -5.55 18.52
N MET A 71 6.43 -4.75 19.27
CA MET A 71 6.50 -3.29 19.24
C MET A 71 6.58 -2.72 20.65
N SER A 72 7.41 -1.70 20.84
CA SER A 72 7.29 -0.80 21.99
C SER A 72 6.26 0.28 21.68
N TRP A 73 5.73 0.93 22.71
CA TRP A 73 4.75 2.00 22.53
C TRP A 73 5.01 3.19 23.43
N GLU A 74 4.65 4.37 22.93
CA GLU A 74 4.64 5.61 23.69
C GLU A 74 3.34 6.39 23.44
N ILE A 75 2.91 7.17 24.44
CA ILE A 75 1.76 8.05 24.31
C ILE A 75 2.26 9.49 24.43
N LYS A 76 2.05 10.28 23.37
CA LYS A 76 2.29 11.72 23.36
C LYS A 76 0.97 12.43 23.65
N SER A 77 1.01 13.32 24.64
CA SER A 77 -0.10 14.21 24.94
C SER A 77 -0.41 15.08 23.72
N PRO A 78 -1.69 15.46 23.49
CA PRO A 78 -2.05 16.41 22.44
C PRO A 78 -1.20 17.67 22.62
N GLN A 79 -0.33 17.98 21.65
CA GLN A 79 0.47 19.20 21.69
C GLN A 79 -0.49 20.38 21.57
N LEU A 80 -0.65 21.14 22.66
CA LEU A 80 -1.48 22.33 22.67
C LEU A 80 -0.81 23.50 21.97
N ASP A 81 0.53 23.56 21.90
CA ASP A 81 1.27 24.67 21.30
C ASP A 81 2.57 24.17 20.65
N GLY A 82 2.73 24.37 19.33
CA GLY A 82 3.97 24.04 18.60
C GLY A 82 3.78 24.03 17.08
N GLU A 83 4.55 24.86 16.38
CA GLU A 83 4.56 25.24 14.94
C GLU A 83 4.45 24.13 13.87
N ALA A 84 4.36 22.85 14.21
CA ALA A 84 4.31 21.75 13.23
C ALA A 84 2.88 21.32 12.82
N ASN A 85 1.83 21.86 13.46
CA ASN A 85 0.44 21.45 13.26
C ASN A 85 -0.47 22.59 12.78
N GLU A 86 -0.04 23.40 11.80
CA GLU A 86 -0.88 24.48 11.20
C GLU A 86 -2.08 23.99 10.36
N GLY A 87 -2.61 22.78 10.60
CA GLY A 87 -3.76 22.29 9.83
C GLY A 87 -4.71 21.33 10.54
N ALA A 88 -4.29 20.71 11.64
CA ALA A 88 -5.11 19.70 12.32
C ALA A 88 -5.08 19.95 13.83
N ASN A 89 -6.12 20.60 14.34
CA ASN A 89 -6.37 20.76 15.78
C ASN A 89 -6.78 19.40 16.38
N ILE A 90 -5.83 18.46 16.44
CA ILE A 90 -6.06 17.09 16.91
C ILE A 90 -6.00 17.11 18.44
N LYS A 91 -7.18 17.07 19.07
CA LYS A 91 -7.35 17.10 20.53
C LYS A 91 -7.26 15.72 21.21
N VAL A 92 -6.96 14.67 20.45
CA VAL A 92 -6.85 13.29 20.95
C VAL A 92 -5.38 12.89 21.08
N PRO A 93 -5.02 12.02 22.04
CA PRO A 93 -3.64 11.62 22.26
C PRO A 93 -3.09 10.87 21.04
N GLU A 94 -1.80 11.04 20.83
CA GLU A 94 -1.04 10.32 19.83
C GLU A 94 -0.39 9.10 20.47
N VAL A 95 -0.57 7.94 19.85
CA VAL A 95 -0.01 6.66 20.26
C VAL A 95 0.95 6.21 19.18
N ILE A 96 2.23 6.06 19.51
CA ILE A 96 3.27 5.66 18.57
C ILE A 96 3.73 4.26 18.94
N PHE A 97 3.77 3.38 17.95
CA PHE A 97 4.31 2.02 18.05
C PHE A 97 5.60 1.93 17.25
N SER A 98 6.70 1.58 17.91
CA SER A 98 8.01 1.41 17.29
C SER A 98 8.33 -0.07 17.16
N PHE A 99 8.81 -0.49 15.99
CA PHE A 99 9.18 -1.90 15.77
C PHE A 99 10.46 -2.23 16.54
N ILE A 100 10.46 -3.31 17.33
CA ILE A 100 11.65 -3.68 18.11
C ILE A 100 12.79 -4.15 17.21
N GLU A 101 12.47 -4.99 16.22
CA GLU A 101 13.45 -5.52 15.26
C GLU A 101 13.86 -4.48 14.19
N PHE A 102 13.11 -3.39 14.07
CA PHE A 102 13.30 -2.33 13.08
C PHE A 102 13.14 -0.95 13.75
N PRO A 103 14.04 -0.58 14.67
CA PRO A 103 13.84 0.52 15.63
C PRO A 103 13.62 1.90 15.00
N GLU A 104 14.04 2.10 13.75
CA GLU A 104 13.81 3.32 12.99
C GLU A 104 12.40 3.43 12.40
N HIS A 105 11.65 2.33 12.36
CA HIS A 105 10.30 2.30 11.80
C HIS A 105 9.27 2.43 12.92
N PHE A 106 8.19 3.15 12.62
CA PHE A 106 7.09 3.33 13.56
C PHE A 106 5.75 3.58 12.88
N ILE A 107 4.67 3.31 13.62
CA ILE A 107 3.29 3.56 13.22
C ILE A 107 2.62 4.41 14.30
N GLY A 108 2.05 5.53 13.92
CA GLY A 108 1.32 6.44 14.80
C GLY A 108 -0.18 6.39 14.59
N TYR A 109 -0.94 6.50 15.68
CA TYR A 109 -2.40 6.60 15.70
C TYR A 109 -2.86 7.74 16.61
N TYR A 110 -3.86 8.49 16.18
CA TYR A 110 -4.54 9.48 17.01
C TYR A 110 -5.82 8.87 17.61
N SER A 111 -5.73 8.32 18.83
CA SER A 111 -6.82 7.55 19.46
C SER A 111 -6.76 7.57 21.00
N SER A 112 -7.82 8.08 21.63
CA SER A 112 -8.00 8.00 23.09
C SER A 112 -8.23 6.58 23.57
N GLU A 113 -9.03 5.80 22.83
CA GLU A 113 -9.37 4.43 23.23
C GLU A 113 -8.15 3.52 23.24
N LEU A 114 -7.29 3.65 22.23
CA LEU A 114 -6.05 2.88 22.18
C LEU A 114 -5.09 3.29 23.31
N ALA A 115 -4.98 4.59 23.58
CA ALA A 115 -4.17 5.11 24.69
C ALA A 115 -4.65 4.57 26.05
N ASP A 116 -5.96 4.58 26.30
CA ASP A 116 -6.55 4.08 27.54
C ASP A 116 -6.40 2.56 27.68
N HIS A 117 -6.55 1.81 26.59
CA HIS A 117 -6.32 0.36 26.56
C HIS A 117 -4.87 0.02 26.93
N LEU A 118 -3.91 0.72 26.32
CA LEU A 118 -2.49 0.48 26.59
C LEU A 118 -2.14 0.77 28.05
N LYS A 119 -2.58 1.91 28.59
CA LYS A 119 -2.34 2.28 30.00
C LYS A 119 -2.88 1.25 30.98
N LYS A 120 -4.02 0.64 30.68
CA LYS A 120 -4.71 -0.28 31.59
C LYS A 120 -4.20 -1.71 31.48
N ASN A 121 -3.92 -2.18 30.27
CA ASN A 121 -3.82 -3.61 29.98
C ASN A 121 -2.50 -4.01 29.29
N ALA A 122 -1.77 -3.07 28.69
CA ALA A 122 -0.60 -3.42 27.89
C ALA A 122 0.66 -3.57 28.74
N LYS A 123 1.50 -4.51 28.31
CA LYS A 123 2.90 -4.61 28.76
C LYS A 123 3.73 -3.56 28.04
N GLU A 124 4.97 -3.37 28.49
CA GLU A 124 5.94 -2.46 27.85
C GLU A 124 6.11 -2.75 26.35
N GLU A 125 6.05 -4.04 25.99
CA GLU A 125 6.04 -4.50 24.61
C GLU A 125 4.70 -5.15 24.26
N VAL A 126 4.20 -4.85 23.06
CA VAL A 126 2.93 -5.36 22.53
C VAL A 126 3.14 -6.06 21.21
N LYS A 127 2.28 -7.04 20.94
CA LYS A 127 2.21 -7.70 19.63
C LYS A 127 1.33 -6.90 18.69
N ALA A 128 1.78 -6.75 17.46
CA ALA A 128 1.00 -6.26 16.34
C ALA A 128 0.91 -7.33 15.25
N LEU A 129 -0.29 -7.58 14.76
CA LEU A 129 -0.55 -8.43 13.60
C LEU A 129 -0.74 -7.53 12.39
N ILE A 130 0.16 -7.66 11.41
CA ILE A 130 0.17 -6.79 10.23
C ILE A 130 0.01 -7.65 8.97
N GLU A 131 -0.95 -7.28 8.13
CA GLU A 131 -1.09 -7.80 6.77
C GLU A 131 -0.26 -6.96 5.81
N ILE A 132 0.70 -7.57 5.14
CA ILE A 132 1.51 -6.94 4.11
C ILE A 132 0.94 -7.36 2.76
N THR A 133 0.66 -6.39 1.90
CA THR A 133 0.23 -6.63 0.53
C THR A 133 1.39 -6.39 -0.43
N SER A 134 1.59 -7.31 -1.36
CA SER A 134 2.66 -7.26 -2.36
C SER A 134 2.15 -7.51 -3.78
N ASP A 135 2.82 -6.88 -4.74
CA ASP A 135 2.63 -7.07 -6.16
C ASP A 135 3.98 -7.50 -6.76
N TYR A 136 4.04 -8.67 -7.41
CA TYR A 136 5.28 -9.25 -7.96
C TYR A 136 6.42 -9.43 -6.93
N GLY A 137 6.06 -9.71 -5.68
CA GLY A 137 7.02 -9.84 -4.58
C GLY A 137 7.50 -8.49 -4.01
N ASN A 138 7.12 -7.35 -4.61
CA ASN A 138 7.40 -6.03 -4.07
C ASN A 138 6.26 -5.58 -3.17
N VAL A 139 6.57 -5.01 -2.01
CA VAL A 139 5.56 -4.52 -1.08
C VAL A 139 4.84 -3.30 -1.65
N ARG A 140 3.52 -3.38 -1.71
CA ARG A 140 2.64 -2.27 -2.07
C ARG A 140 2.20 -1.45 -0.86
N GLY A 141 2.01 -2.12 0.27
CA GLY A 141 1.57 -1.48 1.50
C GLY A 141 1.22 -2.52 2.56
N TYR A 142 0.69 -2.05 3.68
CA TYR A 142 0.30 -2.90 4.78
C TYR A 142 -0.98 -2.38 5.45
N SER A 143 -1.63 -3.27 6.20
CA SER A 143 -2.75 -2.97 7.07
C SER A 143 -2.49 -3.59 8.43
N VAL A 144 -2.70 -2.81 9.49
CA VAL A 144 -2.58 -3.33 10.85
C VAL A 144 -3.92 -3.96 11.23
N LEU A 145 -3.91 -5.28 11.43
CA LEU A 145 -5.10 -6.06 11.75
C LEU A 145 -5.37 -6.12 13.25
N GLU A 146 -4.32 -6.10 14.06
CA GLU A 146 -4.42 -6.17 15.51
C GLU A 146 -3.23 -5.49 16.17
N ILE A 147 -3.43 -4.75 17.26
CA ILE A 147 -2.37 -4.29 18.16
C ILE A 147 -2.79 -4.52 19.60
N ALA A 148 -1.90 -5.11 20.40
CA ALA A 148 -2.11 -5.34 21.83
C ALA A 148 -3.44 -6.08 22.14
N GLY A 149 -3.85 -7.01 21.28
CA GLY A 149 -5.10 -7.76 21.41
C GLY A 149 -6.34 -7.06 20.84
N VAL A 150 -6.23 -5.85 20.29
CA VAL A 150 -7.35 -5.06 19.76
C VAL A 150 -7.34 -5.08 18.24
N LYS A 151 -8.46 -5.49 17.62
CA LYS A 151 -8.58 -5.69 16.16
C LYS A 151 -9.14 -4.50 15.37
N SER A 152 -9.71 -3.53 16.09
CA SER A 152 -10.25 -2.31 15.52
C SER A 152 -10.37 -1.29 16.63
N TRP A 153 -9.92 -0.08 16.39
CA TRP A 153 -10.04 1.03 17.33
C TRP A 153 -10.42 2.30 16.57
N PRO A 154 -11.33 3.13 17.11
CA PRO A 154 -11.58 4.45 16.60
C PRO A 154 -10.29 5.27 16.60
N ASN A 155 -9.96 5.87 15.47
CA ASN A 155 -8.88 6.83 15.35
C ASN A 155 -9.29 7.98 14.42
N VAL A 156 -8.72 9.15 14.66
CA VAL A 156 -8.92 10.33 13.81
C VAL A 156 -7.97 10.31 12.60
N GLY A 157 -6.88 9.57 12.72
CA GLY A 157 -5.91 9.33 11.68
C GLY A 157 -4.83 8.37 12.13
N SER A 158 -4.08 7.90 11.15
CA SER A 158 -2.91 7.05 11.31
C SER A 158 -1.84 7.45 10.32
N TYR A 159 -0.60 7.20 10.68
CA TYR A 159 0.54 7.41 9.78
C TYR A 159 1.64 6.41 10.10
N SER A 160 2.59 6.27 9.18
CA SER A 160 3.85 5.61 9.44
C SER A 160 5.01 6.50 9.08
N GLY A 161 6.14 6.23 9.72
CA GLY A 161 7.34 7.01 9.53
C GLY A 161 8.58 6.16 9.65
N ILE A 162 9.66 6.75 9.18
CA ILE A 162 11.02 6.26 9.34
C ILE A 162 11.82 7.39 9.97
N SER A 163 12.59 7.09 11.00
CA SER A 163 13.58 8.00 11.55
C SER A 163 14.97 7.65 10.99
N GLY A 164 15.72 8.65 10.52
CA GLY A 164 17.06 8.41 9.98
C GLY A 164 17.08 7.67 8.63
N SER A 165 17.99 6.71 8.49
CA SER A 165 18.24 5.98 7.23
C SER A 165 18.51 4.49 7.51
N PRO A 166 17.48 3.71 7.84
CA PRO A 166 17.63 2.30 8.20
C PRO A 166 18.11 1.44 7.03
N LEU A 167 18.90 0.41 7.37
CA LEU A 167 19.41 -0.58 6.41
C LEU A 167 18.38 -1.64 5.98
N ARG A 168 17.32 -1.85 6.76
CA ARG A 168 16.31 -2.90 6.54
C ARG A 168 14.91 -2.36 6.82
N SER A 169 13.93 -2.89 6.11
CA SER A 169 12.51 -2.56 6.31
C SER A 169 11.77 -3.71 6.99
N PRO A 170 10.80 -3.44 7.89
CA PRO A 170 9.91 -4.48 8.40
C PRO A 170 9.13 -5.17 7.28
N TRP A 171 9.03 -4.55 6.11
CA TRP A 171 8.27 -5.06 4.98
C TRP A 171 9.06 -6.04 4.09
N ASP A 172 10.38 -6.10 4.24
CA ASP A 172 11.25 -6.97 3.43
C ASP A 172 10.99 -8.48 3.67
#